data_AF-A0A480BQK0-F1
#
_entry.id   AF-A0A480BQK0-F1
#
_cell.length_a   1.000
_cell.length_b   1.000
_cell.length_c   1.000
_cell.angle_alpha   90.00
_cell.angle_beta   90.00
_cell.angle_gamma   90.00
#
_symmetry.space_group_name_H-M   'P 1'
#
loop_
_entity.id
_entity.type
_entity.pdbx_description
1 polymer ?
#
loop_
_entity_poly.entity_id
_entity_poly.type
_entity_poly.pdbx_seq_one_letter_code
_entity_poly.pdbx_strand_id
1 'polypeptide(L)'
;MTWNYRIIEFVEPGTEESWFAIHEVYYDDAGRPESYSEGAAVVMSHDAAGQSRELSWVLDKMRDALLKPTLRESDFFPPRESGRGNPRVSTVPTAGCADSDGQLSA
;
A
#
# COMPACT_ATOMS: atom_id res chain seq x y z
N MET A 1 10.87 8.72 -8.99
CA MET A 1 9.76 8.21 -8.16
C MET A 1 8.59 9.18 -8.11
N THR A 2 7.44 8.75 -8.63
CA THR A 2 6.16 9.47 -8.52
C THR A 2 5.14 8.56 -7.85
N TRP A 3 4.08 9.13 -7.27
CA TRP A 3 3.01 8.35 -6.66
C TRP A 3 1.62 8.84 -7.08
N ASN A 4 0.62 7.96 -7.01
CA ASN A 4 -0.78 8.32 -7.25
C ASN A 4 -1.73 7.35 -6.54
N TYR A 5 -2.94 7.80 -6.19
CA TYR A 5 -4.01 6.88 -5.79
C TYR A 5 -4.54 6.12 -7.01
N ARG A 6 -4.66 4.80 -6.87
CA ARG A 6 -5.22 3.88 -7.89
C ARG A 6 -6.14 2.88 -7.23
N ILE A 7 -7.17 2.45 -7.95
CA ILE A 7 -7.92 1.25 -7.60
C ILE A 7 -7.05 0.04 -7.96
N ILE A 8 -6.91 -0.89 -7.01
CA ILE A 8 -6.31 -2.21 -7.22
C ILE A 8 -7.39 -3.27 -7.00
N GLU A 9 -7.45 -4.23 -7.91
CA GLU A 9 -8.19 -5.48 -7.80
C GLU A 9 -7.30 -6.53 -7.11
N PHE A 10 -7.83 -7.10 -6.04
CA PHE A 10 -7.25 -8.23 -5.31
C PHE A 10 -8.16 -9.44 -5.47
N VAL A 11 -7.57 -10.62 -5.53
CA VAL A 11 -8.31 -11.88 -5.65
C VAL A 11 -7.95 -12.77 -4.47
N GLU A 12 -8.96 -13.14 -3.69
CA GLU A 12 -8.77 -14.04 -2.54
C GLU A 12 -8.30 -15.42 -3.04
N PRO A 13 -7.13 -15.90 -2.58
CA PRO A 13 -6.62 -17.20 -2.99
C PRO A 13 -7.58 -18.34 -2.60
N GLY A 14 -8.00 -19.11 -3.60
CA GLY A 14 -8.80 -20.33 -3.40
C GLY A 14 -10.32 -20.14 -3.46
N THR A 15 -10.83 -18.91 -3.42
CA THR A 15 -12.26 -18.62 -3.66
C THR A 15 -12.51 -17.91 -4.99
N GLU A 16 -11.46 -17.33 -5.60
CA GLU A 16 -11.56 -16.45 -6.78
C GLU A 16 -12.43 -15.20 -6.55
N GLU A 17 -12.81 -14.91 -5.30
CA GLU A 17 -13.58 -13.72 -4.96
C GLU A 17 -12.69 -12.48 -5.07
N SER A 18 -13.17 -11.50 -5.84
CA SER A 18 -12.43 -10.27 -6.09
C SER A 18 -12.94 -9.14 -5.19
N TRP A 19 -12.01 -8.34 -4.68
CA TRP A 19 -12.33 -7.08 -3.99
C TRP A 19 -11.44 -5.94 -4.51
N PHE A 20 -11.94 -4.72 -4.36
CA PHE A 20 -11.32 -3.53 -4.92
C PHE A 20 -11.08 -2.50 -3.82
N ALA A 21 -9.89 -1.93 -3.78
CA ALA A 21 -9.58 -0.84 -2.85
C ALA A 21 -8.67 0.20 -3.51
N ILE A 22 -8.72 1.42 -2.99
CA ILE A 22 -7.79 2.48 -3.39
C ILE A 22 -6.53 2.34 -2.55
N HIS A 23 -5.37 2.24 -3.19
CA HIS A 23 -4.06 2.22 -2.56
C HIS A 23 -3.19 3.37 -3.06
N GLU A 24 -2.18 3.73 -2.28
CA GLU A 24 -1.08 4.56 -2.78
C GLU A 24 -0.21 3.70 -3.69
N VAL A 25 -0.08 4.09 -4.96
CA VAL A 25 0.76 3.38 -5.94
C VAL A 25 1.97 4.22 -6.26
N TYR A 26 3.14 3.61 -6.13
CA TYR A 26 4.44 4.19 -6.40
C TYR A 26 4.95 3.69 -7.74
N TYR A 27 5.50 4.60 -8.54
CA TYR A 27 5.98 4.34 -9.89
C TYR A 27 7.49 4.55 -9.97
N ASP A 28 8.14 3.67 -10.74
CA ASP A 28 9.55 3.78 -11.09
C ASP A 28 9.80 5.00 -12.03
N ASP A 29 11.07 5.25 -12.35
CA ASP A 29 11.43 6.38 -13.21
C ASP A 29 11.01 6.20 -14.68
N ALA A 30 10.63 4.98 -15.08
CA ALA A 30 10.03 4.68 -16.39
C ALA A 30 8.49 4.81 -16.38
N GLY A 31 7.89 5.19 -15.24
CA GLY A 31 6.45 5.33 -15.07
C GLY A 31 5.69 4.01 -14.90
N ARG A 32 6.38 2.90 -14.59
CA ARG A 32 5.77 1.60 -14.33
C ARG A 32 5.41 1.47 -12.86
N PRO A 33 4.27 0.86 -12.51
CA PRO A 33 3.92 0.61 -11.12
C PRO A 33 4.97 -0.33 -10.48
N GLU A 34 5.60 0.13 -9.41
CA GLU A 34 6.68 -0.58 -8.72
C GLU A 34 6.19 -1.18 -7.40
N SER A 35 5.35 -0.46 -6.66
CA SER A 35 4.80 -0.94 -5.38
C SER A 35 3.49 -0.23 -5.02
N TYR A 36 2.78 -0.76 -4.03
CA TYR A 36 1.60 -0.15 -3.44
C TYR A 36 1.61 -0.22 -1.91
N SER A 37 0.84 0.64 -1.24
CA SER A 37 0.70 0.63 0.23
C SER A 37 0.12 -0.70 0.72
N GLU A 38 0.60 -1.22 1.85
CA GLU A 38 0.10 -2.49 2.43
C GLU A 38 -1.41 -2.44 2.71
N GLY A 39 -1.87 -1.35 3.33
CA GLY A 39 -3.28 -1.09 3.57
C GLY A 39 -3.92 -0.22 2.48
N ALA A 40 -5.24 -0.31 2.39
CA ALA A 40 -6.05 0.63 1.63
C ALA A 40 -5.80 2.06 2.16
N ALA A 41 -5.76 3.02 1.26
CA ALA A 41 -5.55 4.41 1.59
C ALA A 41 -6.71 4.95 2.44
N VAL A 42 -6.37 5.71 3.48
CA VAL A 42 -7.32 6.37 4.38
C VAL A 42 -7.35 7.87 4.12
N VAL A 43 -8.50 8.50 4.37
CA VAL A 43 -8.62 9.96 4.32
C VAL A 43 -8.08 10.51 5.64
N MET A 44 -6.87 11.05 5.60
CA MET A 44 -6.19 11.59 6.77
C MET A 44 -5.45 12.89 6.46
N SER A 45 -5.19 13.68 7.51
CA SER A 45 -4.36 14.88 7.42
C SER A 45 -3.38 14.89 8.60
N HIS A 46 -2.16 15.35 8.33
CA HIS A 46 -1.14 15.60 9.35
C HIS A 46 -1.11 17.09 9.77
N ASP A 47 -1.90 17.94 9.12
CA ASP A 47 -2.02 19.35 9.44
C ASP A 47 -3.23 19.60 10.34
N ALA A 48 -2.95 19.88 11.61
CA ALA A 48 -3.96 20.17 12.61
C ALA A 48 -4.67 21.52 12.40
N ALA A 49 -4.09 22.46 11.66
CA ALA A 49 -4.67 23.78 11.42
C ALA A 49 -5.43 23.86 10.08
N GLY A 50 -4.98 23.10 9.08
CA GLY A 50 -5.53 23.06 7.71
C GLY A 50 -6.36 21.83 7.38
N GLN A 51 -6.76 21.04 8.38
CA GLN A 51 -7.35 19.70 8.22
C GLN A 51 -8.43 19.61 7.13
N SER A 52 -9.42 20.51 7.09
CA SER A 52 -10.52 20.41 6.11
C SER A 52 -10.04 20.58 4.66
N ARG A 53 -9.04 21.43 4.43
CA ARG A 53 -8.47 21.64 3.09
C ARG A 53 -7.68 20.43 2.63
N GLU A 54 -6.82 19.91 3.51
CA GLU A 54 -6.01 18.72 3.23
C GLU A 54 -6.88 17.48 3.01
N LEU A 55 -7.88 17.26 3.87
CA LEU A 55 -8.82 16.14 3.71
C LEU A 55 -9.63 16.26 2.41
N SER A 56 -10.05 17.48 2.03
CA SER A 56 -10.73 17.71 0.75
C SER A 56 -9.82 17.39 -0.43
N TRP A 57 -8.55 17.81 -0.36
CA TRP A 57 -7.56 17.48 -1.39
C TRP A 57 -7.31 15.98 -1.51
N VAL A 58 -7.21 15.25 -0.38
CA VAL A 58 -7.07 13.78 -0.38
C VAL A 58 -8.29 13.12 -1.03
N LEU A 59 -9.50 13.57 -0.68
CA LEU A 59 -10.74 13.07 -1.29
C LEU A 59 -10.78 13.30 -2.80
N ASP A 60 -10.37 14.49 -3.27
CA ASP A 60 -10.28 14.78 -4.71
C ASP A 60 -9.28 13.85 -5.41
N LYS A 61 -8.12 13.59 -4.78
CA LYS A 61 -7.12 12.66 -5.34
C LYS A 61 -7.60 11.21 -5.37
N MET A 62 -8.33 10.77 -4.34
CA MET A 62 -8.97 9.45 -4.34
C MET A 62 -10.07 9.37 -5.40
N ARG A 63 -10.84 10.44 -5.59
CA ARG A 63 -11.85 10.54 -6.65
C ARG A 63 -11.22 10.45 -8.04
N ASP A 64 -10.08 11.08 -8.26
CA ASP A 64 -9.32 10.97 -9.51
C ASP A 64 -8.88 9.53 -9.81
N ALA A 65 -8.77 8.65 -8.80
CA ALA A 65 -8.45 7.24 -9.00
C ALA A 65 -9.55 6.51 -9.80
N LEU A 66 -10.82 6.93 -9.65
CA LEU A 66 -11.97 6.35 -10.35
C LEU A 66 -11.93 6.59 -11.87
N LEU A 67 -11.14 7.56 -12.31
CA LEU A 67 -11.00 7.93 -13.73
C LEU A 67 -9.81 7.24 -14.41
N LYS A 68 -9.03 6.45 -13.66
CA LYS A 68 -7.82 5.78 -14.14
C LYS A 68 -8.08 4.28 -14.30
N PRO A 69 -7.32 3.58 -15.16
CA PRO A 69 -7.44 2.12 -15.25
C PRO A 69 -7.22 1.45 -13.90
N THR A 70 -8.05 0.46 -13.57
CA THR A 70 -7.85 -0.43 -12.43
C THR A 70 -6.58 -1.25 -12.64
N LEU A 71 -5.77 -1.37 -11.59
CA LEU A 71 -4.58 -2.20 -11.57
C LEU A 71 -4.89 -3.56 -10.93
N ARG A 72 -4.03 -4.54 -11.18
CA ARG A 72 -4.03 -5.87 -10.56
C ARG A 72 -2.72 -6.12 -9.86
N GLU A 73 -2.70 -7.05 -8.92
CA GLU A 73 -1.45 -7.48 -8.27
C GLU A 73 -0.38 -7.92 -9.28
N SER A 74 -0.80 -8.54 -10.40
CA SER A 74 0.11 -8.94 -11.48
C SER A 74 0.83 -7.77 -12.18
N ASP A 75 0.33 -6.53 -12.07
CA ASP A 75 0.95 -5.37 -12.70
C ASP A 75 2.23 -4.93 -11.98
N PHE A 76 2.40 -5.32 -10.71
CA PHE A 76 3.56 -4.96 -9.87
C PHE A 76 4.65 -6.03 -9.89
N PHE A 77 4.27 -7.27 -10.22
CA PHE A 77 5.17 -8.41 -10.26
C PHE A 77 5.15 -9.01 -11.67
N PRO A 78 5.76 -8.34 -12.67
CA PRO A 78 5.84 -8.90 -13.99
C PRO A 78 6.51 -10.28 -13.93
N PRO A 79 6.08 -11.23 -14.79
CA PRO A 79 6.70 -12.54 -14.86
C PRO A 79 8.21 -12.37 -14.98
N ARG A 80 8.94 -12.99 -14.06
CA ARG A 80 10.40 -12.95 -14.07
C ARG A 80 10.89 -13.35 -15.45
N GLU A 81 11.64 -12.47 -16.12
CA GLU A 81 12.65 -12.99 -17.05
C GLU A 81 13.50 -13.95 -16.23
N SER A 82 13.56 -15.20 -16.65
CA SER A 82 14.15 -16.32 -15.92
C SER A 82 15.61 -16.03 -15.56
N GLY A 83 15.87 -15.43 -14.40
CA GLY A 83 17.24 -15.21 -13.93
C GLY A 83 17.47 -14.04 -12.98
N ARG A 84 16.90 -14.09 -11.76
CA ARG A 84 17.58 -13.79 -10.47
C ARG A 84 16.58 -13.74 -9.30
N GLY A 85 17.09 -14.04 -8.11
CA GLY A 85 16.34 -14.50 -6.92
C GLY A 85 15.48 -13.46 -6.17
N ASN A 86 14.67 -13.99 -5.25
CA ASN A 86 13.70 -13.31 -4.36
C ASN A 86 14.33 -12.98 -2.98
N PRO A 87 13.67 -12.29 -2.02
CA PRO A 87 12.48 -11.40 -2.06
C PRO A 87 12.73 -10.01 -1.44
N ARG A 88 11.82 -9.06 -1.68
CA ARG A 88 11.43 -8.07 -0.66
C ARG A 88 9.93 -7.80 -0.72
N VAL A 89 9.17 -8.60 0.03
CA VAL A 89 8.10 -8.00 0.82
C VAL A 89 8.80 -7.33 1.99
N SER A 90 8.72 -6.00 2.07
CA SER A 90 9.18 -5.27 3.25
C SER A 90 8.08 -5.29 4.30
N THR A 91 7.88 -6.41 4.97
CA THR A 91 7.25 -6.39 6.30
C THR A 91 8.26 -5.72 7.23
N VAL A 92 8.04 -4.45 7.56
CA VAL A 92 8.75 -3.82 8.68
C VAL A 92 8.27 -4.53 9.94
N PRO A 93 9.13 -5.11 10.77
CA PRO A 93 8.70 -5.73 12.02
C PRO A 93 8.17 -4.63 12.95
N THR A 94 6.96 -4.80 13.45
CA THR A 94 6.47 -4.06 14.61
C THR A 94 7.49 -4.25 15.73
N ALA A 95 7.99 -3.15 16.29
CA ALA A 95 8.93 -3.18 17.40
C ALA A 95 8.38 -4.05 18.54
N GLY A 96 9.01 -5.20 18.77
CA GLY A 96 8.83 -5.97 19.99
C GLY A 96 9.38 -5.16 21.15
N CYS A 97 8.53 -4.87 22.14
CA CYS A 97 9.01 -4.54 23.48
C CYS A 97 9.69 -5.79 24.03
N ALA A 98 11.00 -5.70 24.26
CA ALA A 98 11.78 -6.74 24.90
C ALA A 98 11.36 -6.92 26.37
N ASP A 99 11.35 -8.18 26.78
CA ASP A 99 11.19 -8.69 28.13
C ASP A 99 12.18 -8.07 29.13
N SER A 100 11.71 -7.91 30.37
CA SER A 100 12.60 -7.98 31.53
C SER A 100 12.01 -8.93 32.55
N ASP A 101 12.65 -10.10 32.64
CA ASP A 101 12.51 -11.08 33.72
C ASP A 101 12.72 -10.41 35.10
N GLY A 102 11.80 -10.72 36.02
CA GLY A 102 11.82 -10.25 37.41
C GLY A 102 11.27 -11.31 38.36
N GLN A 103 12.07 -12.36 38.55
CA GLN A 103 12.15 -13.30 39.68
C GLN A 103 11.09 -13.22 40.81
N LEU A 104 10.43 -14.36 41.04
CA LEU A 104 9.78 -14.74 42.31
C LEU A 104 10.80 -14.76 43.46
N SER A 105 10.48 -14.09 44.58
CA SER A 105 10.86 -14.44 45.96
C SER A 105 10.18 -13.51 46.97
N ALA A 106 9.17 -14.03 47.68
CA ALA A 106 8.90 -13.92 49.13
C ALA A 106 7.50 -14.47 49.42
#